data_AF-A0A7W9LAL1-F1
#
_entry.id   AF-A0A7W9LAL1-F1
#
_cell.length_a   1.000
_cell.length_b   1.000
_cell.length_c   1.000
_cell.angle_alpha   90.00
_cell.angle_beta   90.00
_cell.angle_gamma   90.00
#
_symmetry.space_group_name_H-M   'P 1'
#
loop_
_entity.id
_entity.type
_entity.pdbx_description
1 polymer ?
#
loop_
_entity_poly.entity_id
_entity_poly.type
_entity_poly.pdbx_seq_one_letter_code
_entity_poly.pdbx_strand_id
1 'polypeptide(L)'
;MVSTAYTEVWQDARLLAFTPAQAASPLAKRPYDLRHAAVSLWLNAGVSAPDVAERAGHSVDVLLRVYAKCIDGQQEIANKRIGDALAA
;
A
#
# COMPACT_ATOMS: atom_id res chain seq x y z
N MET A 1 13.71 -12.81 -20.15
CA MET A 1 12.30 -13.24 -20.28
C MET A 1 11.86 -13.75 -18.90
N VAL A 2 11.35 -12.85 -18.04
CA VAL A 2 11.04 -13.19 -16.64
C VAL A 2 9.67 -13.87 -16.59
N SER A 3 9.67 -15.17 -16.29
CA SER A 3 8.57 -16.11 -16.01
C SER A 3 7.14 -15.69 -16.39
N THR A 4 6.65 -16.23 -17.50
CA THR A 4 5.27 -16.08 -18.02
C THR A 4 4.21 -16.67 -17.08
N ALA A 5 4.54 -17.75 -16.35
CA ALA A 5 3.58 -18.51 -15.54
C ALA A 5 3.00 -17.72 -14.35
N TYR A 6 3.80 -16.90 -13.67
CA TYR A 6 3.31 -16.10 -12.53
C TYR A 6 2.34 -15.00 -12.97
N THR A 7 2.51 -14.47 -14.18
CA THR A 7 1.63 -13.43 -14.70
C THR A 7 0.30 -14.01 -15.16
N GLU A 8 0.32 -15.20 -15.78
CA GLU A 8 -0.90 -15.91 -16.22
C GLU A 8 -1.77 -16.30 -15.03
N VAL A 9 -1.20 -16.99 -14.04
CA VAL A 9 -1.92 -17.35 -12.80
C VAL A 9 -2.48 -16.12 -12.11
N TRP A 10 -1.77 -14.99 -12.15
CA TRP A 10 -2.28 -13.74 -11.60
C TRP A 10 -3.50 -13.20 -12.36
N GLN A 11 -3.50 -13.26 -13.70
CA GLN A 11 -4.66 -12.83 -14.49
C GLN A 11 -5.87 -13.72 -14.22
N ASP A 12 -5.67 -15.04 -14.12
CA ASP A 12 -6.75 -15.97 -13.78
C ASP A 12 -7.32 -15.69 -12.40
N ALA A 13 -6.45 -15.45 -11.41
CA ALA A 13 -6.87 -15.07 -10.06
C ALA A 13 -7.70 -13.76 -10.05
N ARG A 14 -7.36 -12.77 -10.89
CA ARG A 14 -8.16 -11.53 -11.03
C ARG A 14 -9.56 -11.81 -11.55
N LEU A 15 -9.72 -12.72 -12.52
CA LEU A 15 -11.02 -13.08 -13.06
C LEU A 15 -11.90 -13.81 -12.03
N LEU A 16 -11.29 -14.56 -11.12
CA LEU A 16 -12.01 -15.24 -10.03
C LEU A 16 -12.39 -14.30 -8.87
N ALA A 17 -11.53 -13.33 -8.54
CA ALA A 17 -11.72 -12.48 -7.37
C ALA A 17 -12.55 -11.21 -7.63
N PHE A 18 -12.60 -10.72 -8.87
CA PHE A 18 -13.20 -9.43 -9.21
C PHE A 18 -14.47 -9.53 -10.04
N THR A 19 -15.32 -8.50 -9.95
CA THR A 19 -16.42 -8.33 -10.90
C THR A 19 -15.88 -8.13 -12.33
N PRO A 20 -16.66 -8.41 -13.39
CA PRO A 20 -16.19 -8.21 -14.77
C PRO A 20 -15.68 -6.79 -15.05
N ALA A 21 -16.33 -5.76 -14.51
CA ALA A 21 -15.91 -4.38 -14.66
C ALA A 21 -14.58 -4.08 -13.96
N GLN A 22 -14.36 -4.63 -12.76
CA GLN A 22 -13.10 -4.49 -12.02
C GLN A 22 -11.95 -5.26 -12.70
N ALA A 23 -12.21 -6.47 -13.20
CA ALA A 23 -11.20 -7.24 -13.93
C ALA A 23 -10.77 -6.56 -15.24
N ALA A 24 -11.70 -5.93 -15.95
CA ALA A 24 -11.43 -5.13 -17.14
C ALA A 24 -10.69 -3.81 -16.84
N SER A 25 -10.73 -3.34 -15.58
CA SER A 25 -10.05 -2.12 -15.16
C SER A 25 -8.54 -2.33 -14.91
N PRO A 26 -7.75 -1.24 -14.76
CA PRO A 26 -6.35 -1.32 -14.33
C PRO A 26 -6.13 -1.81 -12.89
N LEU A 27 -7.20 -2.08 -12.12
CA LEU A 27 -7.10 -2.49 -10.71
C LEU A 27 -6.31 -3.79 -10.55
N ALA A 28 -5.27 -3.73 -9.71
CA ALA A 28 -4.38 -4.84 -9.40
C ALA A 28 -3.84 -5.56 -10.67
N LYS A 29 -3.58 -4.79 -11.73
CA LYS A 29 -3.10 -5.30 -13.03
C LYS A 29 -1.82 -6.13 -12.87
N ARG A 30 -0.97 -5.77 -11.90
CA ARG A 30 0.23 -6.51 -11.53
C ARG A 30 0.13 -6.97 -10.07
N PRO A 31 0.73 -8.12 -9.71
CA PRO A 31 0.80 -8.54 -8.31
C PRO A 31 1.40 -7.46 -7.39
N TYR A 32 2.40 -6.73 -7.90
CA TYR A 32 3.09 -5.69 -7.16
C TYR A 32 2.20 -4.48 -6.79
N ASP A 33 1.07 -4.29 -7.47
CA ASP A 33 0.12 -3.23 -7.14
C ASP A 33 -0.55 -3.50 -5.77
N LEU A 34 -0.73 -4.77 -5.39
CA LEU A 34 -1.24 -5.12 -4.05
C LEU A 34 -0.24 -4.78 -2.94
N ARG A 35 1.05 -4.95 -3.21
CA ARG A 35 2.10 -4.56 -2.27
C ARG A 35 2.10 -3.04 -2.07
N HIS A 36 1.92 -2.26 -3.13
CA HIS A 36 1.74 -0.83 -3.00
C HIS A 36 0.51 -0.48 -2.17
N ALA A 37 -0.64 -1.11 -2.45
CA ALA A 37 -1.87 -0.88 -1.69
C ALA A 37 -1.72 -1.20 -0.19
N ALA A 38 -1.06 -2.32 0.15
CA ALA A 38 -0.83 -2.71 1.54
C ALA A 38 0.04 -1.69 2.30
N VAL A 39 1.16 -1.27 1.71
CA VAL A 39 2.06 -0.28 2.33
C VAL A 39 1.36 1.07 2.50
N SER A 40 0.66 1.54 1.48
CA SER A 40 -0.14 2.76 1.57
C SER A 40 -1.22 2.66 2.64
N LEU A 41 -1.90 1.51 2.76
CA LEU A 41 -2.92 1.29 3.79
C LEU A 41 -2.32 1.34 5.21
N TRP A 42 -1.18 0.69 5.46
CA TRP A 42 -0.57 0.72 6.79
C TRP A 42 -0.11 2.12 7.19
N LEU A 43 0.48 2.86 6.26
CA LEU A 43 0.81 4.28 6.48
C LEU A 43 -0.45 5.10 6.74
N ASN A 44 -1.53 4.85 6.00
CA ASN A 44 -2.79 5.57 6.17
C ASN A 44 -3.49 5.25 7.49
N ALA A 45 -3.34 4.02 8.00
CA ALA A 45 -3.78 3.64 9.34
C ALA A 45 -2.90 4.26 10.45
N GLY A 46 -1.81 4.93 10.06
CA GLY A 46 -0.87 5.61 10.94
C GLY A 46 0.03 4.66 11.73
N VAL A 47 0.34 3.49 11.14
CA VAL A 47 1.45 2.64 11.59
C VAL A 47 2.76 3.39 11.36
N SER A 48 3.74 3.21 12.26
CA SER A 48 5.00 3.94 12.18
C SER A 48 5.77 3.58 10.89
N ALA A 49 6.42 4.57 10.28
CA ALA A 49 7.21 4.36 9.06
C ALA A 49 8.31 3.29 9.20
N PRO A 50 9.04 3.18 10.33
CA PRO A 50 9.97 2.08 10.57
C PRO A 50 9.31 0.69 10.52
N ASP A 51 8.18 0.50 11.20
CA ASP A 51 7.49 -0.81 11.23
C ASP A 51 6.97 -1.19 9.85
N VAL A 52 6.44 -0.22 9.10
CA VAL A 52 5.96 -0.43 7.73
C VAL A 52 7.12 -0.82 6.82
N ALA A 53 8.27 -0.14 6.94
CA ALA A 53 9.46 -0.41 6.14
C ALA A 53 10.01 -1.82 6.42
N GLU A 54 10.09 -2.22 7.69
CA GLU A 54 10.50 -3.56 8.11
C GLU A 54 9.54 -4.64 7.56
N ARG A 55 8.22 -4.46 7.73
CA ARG A 55 7.21 -5.40 7.20
C ARG A 55 7.24 -5.48 5.68
N ALA A 56 7.55 -4.38 5.02
CA ALA A 56 7.72 -4.36 3.59
C ALA A 56 9.08 -4.93 3.16
N GLY A 57 10.06 -5.07 4.04
CA GLY A 57 11.40 -5.56 3.71
C GLY A 57 12.23 -4.56 2.92
N HIS A 58 12.11 -3.25 3.20
CA HIS A 58 12.97 -2.21 2.64
C HIS A 58 13.36 -1.17 3.70
N SER A 59 14.30 -0.29 3.37
CA SER A 59 14.72 0.79 4.27
C SER A 59 13.63 1.86 4.41
N VAL A 60 13.71 2.62 5.51
CA VAL A 60 12.85 3.79 5.75
C VAL A 60 13.09 4.88 4.70
N ASP A 61 14.33 5.06 4.25
CA ASP A 61 14.65 5.99 3.14
C ASP A 61 13.87 5.63 1.86
N VAL A 62 13.89 4.36 1.48
CA VAL A 62 13.11 3.87 0.32
C VAL A 62 11.63 4.08 0.55
N LEU A 63 11.14 3.84 1.78
CA LEU A 63 9.74 4.08 2.12
C LEU A 63 9.35 5.54 1.92
N LEU A 64 10.11 6.49 2.48
CA LEU A 64 9.82 7.92 2.37
C LEU A 64 9.91 8.40 0.92
N ARG A 65 10.92 7.94 0.17
CA ARG A 65 11.07 8.29 -1.25
C ARG A 65 9.89 7.83 -2.12
N VAL A 66 9.34 6.64 -1.84
CA VAL A 66 8.29 6.02 -2.66
C VAL A 66 6.88 6.40 -2.18
N TYR A 67 6.67 6.52 -0.87
CA TYR A 67 5.35 6.62 -0.26
C TYR A 67 5.08 7.94 0.49
N ALA A 68 5.97 8.93 0.46
CA ALA A 68 5.74 10.23 1.10
C ALA A 68 4.39 10.86 0.72
N LYS A 69 3.95 10.69 -0.54
CA LYS A 69 2.65 11.20 -1.02
C LYS A 69 1.44 10.61 -0.30
N CYS A 70 1.55 9.40 0.25
CA CYS A 70 0.49 8.81 1.06
C CYS A 70 0.43 9.44 2.46
N ILE A 71 1.55 9.98 2.94
CA ILE A 71 1.66 10.64 4.24
C ILE A 71 1.08 12.07 4.17
N ASP A 72 1.08 12.70 2.99
CA ASP A 72 0.62 14.08 2.75
C ASP A 72 -0.86 14.32 3.11
N GLY A 73 -1.69 13.26 3.24
CA GLY A 73 -3.07 13.35 3.73
C GLY A 73 -3.25 13.10 5.25
N GLN A 74 -2.17 12.86 5.98
CA GLN A 74 -2.21 12.49 7.42
C GLN A 74 -2.26 13.70 8.36
N GLN A 75 -2.20 14.95 7.87
CA GLN A 75 -2.03 16.12 8.74
C GLN A 75 -3.15 16.26 9.78
N GLU A 76 -4.41 16.05 9.38
CA GLU A 76 -5.54 16.09 10.32
C GLU A 76 -5.48 14.97 11.36
N ILE A 77 -5.10 13.76 10.95
CA ILE A 77 -4.94 12.59 11.83
C ILE A 77 -3.79 12.82 12.80
N ALA A 78 -2.67 13.38 12.33
CA ALA A 78 -1.51 13.71 13.14
C ALA A 78 -1.85 14.79 14.16
N ASN A 79 -2.53 15.87 13.74
CA ASN A 79 -2.97 16.94 14.63
C ASN A 79 -3.94 16.42 15.70
N LYS A 80 -4.87 15.53 15.34
CA LYS A 80 -5.77 14.88 16.30
C LYS A 80 -4.98 14.07 17.34
N ARG A 81 -4.04 13.23 16.90
CA ARG A 81 -3.19 12.44 17.81
C ARG A 81 -2.35 13.32 18.75
N ILE A 82 -1.82 14.44 18.25
CA ILE A 82 -1.11 15.43 19.08
C ILE A 82 -2.06 16.05 20.10
N GLY A 83 -3.26 16.45 19.68
CA GLY A 83 -4.29 17.00 20.57
C GLY A 83 -4.67 16.02 21.67
N ASP A 84 -4.94 14.76 21.32
CA ASP A 84 -5.29 13.71 22.28
C ASP A 84 -4.14 13.47 23.30
N ALA A 85 -2.89 13.51 22.85
CA ALA A 85 -1.72 13.33 23.71
C ALA A 85 -1.43 14.53 24.64
N LEU A 86 -1.75 15.76 24.20
CA LEU A 86 -1.60 16.98 25.01
C LEU A 86 -2.74 17.16 26.02
N ALA A 87 -3.88 16.51 25.80
CA ALA A 87 -5.03 16.53 26.71
C ALA A 87 -4.99 15.43 27.78
N ALA A 88 -4.03 14.49 27.70
CA ALA A 88 -3.79 13.42 28.66
C ALA A 88 -2.78 13.86 29.73
#